data_AF-A0AAU1QFI9-F1
#
_entry.id   AF-A0AAU1QFI9-F1
#
_cell.length_a   1.000
_cell.length_b   1.000
_cell.length_c   1.000
_cell.angle_alpha   90.00
_cell.angle_beta   90.00
_cell.angle_gamma   90.00
#
_symmetry.space_group_name_H-M   'P 1'
#
loop_
_entity.id
_entity.type
_entity.pdbx_description
1 polymer ?
#
loop_
_entity_poly.entity_id
_entity_poly.type
_entity_poly.pdbx_seq_one_letter_code
_entity_poly.pdbx_strand_id
1 'polypeptide(L)'
;MVASDAYEADPGRIQAAIGEIEAIAHQALAMVGEFTTAIEAYDGWEGVDDEYAIEVGAKFDKSVLGVTETGEAIAKAVESIVNGRLLELNEISGAQGFAQENIDAAFAATEGIGADGGGGGKH
;
A
#
# COMPACT_ATOMS: atom_id res chain seq x y z
N MET A 1 8.08 1.05 35.73
CA MET A 1 6.90 0.52 35.02
C MET A 1 6.94 1.17 33.65
N VAL A 2 7.66 0.54 32.72
CA VAL A 2 7.73 1.00 31.33
C VAL A 2 6.45 0.51 30.71
N ALA A 3 5.50 1.43 30.49
CA ALA A 3 4.35 1.15 29.66
C ALA A 3 4.91 0.69 28.32
N SER A 4 4.63 -0.57 27.99
CA SER A 4 4.85 -1.13 26.68
C SER A 4 4.30 -0.14 25.66
N ASP A 5 5.18 0.50 24.89
CA ASP A 5 4.88 1.06 23.57
C ASP A 5 4.51 -0.12 22.65
N ALA A 6 3.49 -0.90 23.05
CA ALA A 6 2.82 -1.82 22.16
C ALA A 6 2.21 -0.92 21.10
N TYR A 7 2.88 -0.88 19.96
CA TYR A 7 2.37 -0.34 18.72
C TYR A 7 1.13 -1.17 18.40
N GLU A 8 0.01 -0.82 19.03
CA GLU A 8 -1.29 -1.40 18.75
C GLU A 8 -1.68 -0.78 17.41
N ALA A 9 -1.16 -1.39 16.35
CA ALA A 9 -1.44 -1.06 14.98
C ALA A 9 -2.95 -1.24 14.79
N ASP A 10 -3.72 -0.17 14.98
CA ASP A 10 -5.17 -0.15 14.75
C ASP A 10 -5.42 -0.50 13.29
N PRO A 11 -5.92 -1.72 12.98
CA PRO A 11 -6.05 -2.19 11.61
C PRO A 11 -7.01 -1.30 10.80
N GLY A 12 -7.99 -0.67 11.46
CA GLY A 12 -8.94 0.24 10.82
C GLY A 12 -8.27 1.53 10.35
N ARG A 13 -7.34 2.09 11.12
CA ARG A 13 -6.58 3.29 10.72
C ARG A 13 -5.63 3.01 9.56
N ILE A 14 -5.05 1.81 9.50
CA ILE A 14 -4.14 1.45 8.42
C ILE A 14 -4.93 1.15 7.14
N GLN A 15 -6.09 0.49 7.23
CA GLN A 15 -7.01 0.34 6.09
C GLN A 15 -7.47 1.68 5.54
N ALA A 16 -7.83 2.64 6.40
CA ALA A 16 -8.21 3.98 5.97
C ALA A 16 -7.06 4.70 5.23
N ALA A 17 -5.84 4.64 5.79
CA ALA A 17 -4.66 5.22 5.15
C ALA A 17 -4.35 4.55 3.80
N ILE A 18 -4.55 3.24 3.68
CA ILE A 18 -4.39 2.52 2.40
C ILE A 18 -5.37 3.03 1.36
N GLY A 19 -6.66 3.17 1.71
CA GLY A 19 -7.66 3.71 0.79
C GLY A 19 -7.35 5.15 0.33
N GLU A 20 -6.82 5.99 1.22
CA GLU A 20 -6.36 7.34 0.85
C GLU A 20 -5.18 7.30 -0.13
N ILE A 21 -4.21 6.40 0.09
CA ILE A 21 -3.04 6.27 -0.77
C ILE A 21 -3.43 5.70 -2.16
N GLU A 22 -4.36 4.74 -2.22
CA GLU A 22 -4.92 4.26 -3.49
C GLU A 22 -5.61 5.39 -4.27
N ALA A 23 -6.40 6.22 -3.59
CA ALA A 23 -7.05 7.37 -4.22
C ALA A 23 -6.03 8.36 -4.81
N ILE A 24 -4.92 8.61 -4.11
CA ILE A 24 -3.81 9.46 -4.61
C ILE A 24 -3.14 8.82 -5.83
N ALA A 25 -2.90 7.50 -5.82
CA ALA A 25 -2.34 6.79 -6.97
C ALA A 25 -3.23 6.90 -8.21
N HIS A 26 -4.54 6.70 -8.03
CA HIS A 26 -5.52 6.85 -9.10
C HIS A 26 -5.57 8.28 -9.65
N GLN A 27 -5.52 9.29 -8.78
CA GLN A 27 -5.43 10.69 -9.21
C GLN A 27 -4.14 10.97 -9.98
N ALA A 28 -3.00 10.41 -9.56
CA ALA A 28 -1.74 10.56 -10.28
C ALA A 28 -1.82 9.97 -11.70
N LEU A 29 -2.38 8.77 -11.86
CA LEU A 29 -2.60 8.16 -13.18
C LEU A 29 -3.56 8.98 -14.03
N ALA A 30 -4.64 9.49 -13.44
CA ALA A 30 -5.58 10.35 -14.15
C ALA A 30 -4.92 11.63 -14.67
N MET A 31 -4.08 12.29 -13.86
CA MET A 31 -3.33 13.48 -14.27
C MET A 31 -2.37 13.20 -15.42
N VAL A 32 -1.72 12.02 -15.44
CA VAL A 32 -0.86 11.61 -16.57
C VAL A 32 -1.67 11.41 -17.83
N GLY A 33 -2.82 10.73 -17.75
CA GLY A 33 -3.71 10.53 -18.89
C GLY A 33 -4.31 11.83 -19.43
N GLU A 34 -4.65 12.78 -18.54
CA GLU A 34 -5.08 14.12 -18.92
C GLU A 34 -3.96 14.90 -19.60
N PHE A 35 -2.73 14.81 -19.10
CA PHE A 35 -1.56 15.43 -19.70
C PHE A 35 -1.29 14.90 -21.11
N THR A 36 -1.27 13.58 -21.30
CA THR A 36 -1.05 12.99 -22.64
C THR A 36 -2.13 13.40 -23.62
N THR A 37 -3.40 13.36 -23.19
CA THR A 37 -4.54 13.81 -24.01
C THR A 37 -4.42 15.30 -24.38
N ALA A 38 -4.00 16.15 -23.44
CA ALA A 38 -3.86 17.58 -23.70
C ALA A 38 -2.71 17.87 -24.68
N ILE A 39 -1.62 17.09 -24.60
CA ILE A 39 -0.45 17.23 -25.46
C ILE A 39 -0.72 16.78 -26.90
N GLU A 40 -1.57 15.79 -27.13
CA GLU A 40 -1.99 15.39 -28.48
C GLU A 40 -2.56 16.56 -29.30
N ALA A 41 -3.20 17.54 -28.65
CA ALA A 41 -3.73 18.73 -29.32
C ALA A 41 -2.63 19.65 -29.89
N TYR A 42 -1.38 19.44 -29.48
CA TYR A 42 -0.22 20.19 -29.94
C TYR A 42 0.60 19.41 -30.99
N ASP A 43 0.15 18.24 -31.45
CA ASP A 43 0.89 17.48 -32.47
C ASP A 43 1.16 18.32 -33.73
N GLY A 44 2.43 18.37 -34.15
CA GLY A 44 2.89 19.14 -35.31
C GLY A 44 2.89 20.66 -35.15
N TRP A 45 2.78 21.19 -33.92
CA TRP A 45 2.83 22.65 -33.65
C TRP A 45 4.15 23.29 -34.08
N GLU A 46 5.23 22.50 -34.06
CA GLU A 46 6.59 22.90 -34.36
C GLU A 46 6.87 23.04 -35.86
N GLY A 47 5.98 22.54 -36.73
CA GLY A 47 6.20 22.45 -38.17
C GLY A 47 6.70 21.07 -38.60
N VAL A 48 7.07 20.90 -39.88
CA VAL A 48 7.37 19.56 -40.45
C VAL A 48 8.86 19.39 -40.80
N ASP A 49 9.48 20.36 -41.46
CA ASP A 49 10.80 20.14 -42.10
C ASP A 49 11.84 21.25 -41.82
N ASP A 50 11.46 22.34 -41.15
CA ASP A 50 12.39 23.44 -40.92
C ASP A 50 13.35 23.14 -39.74
N GLU A 51 14.46 23.87 -39.71
CA GLU A 51 15.52 23.67 -38.71
C GLU A 51 15.00 23.91 -37.27
N TYR A 52 13.96 24.74 -37.14
CA TYR A 52 13.25 24.98 -35.89
C TYR A 52 12.41 23.76 -35.48
N ALA A 53 11.62 23.19 -36.39
CA ALA A 53 10.79 22.01 -36.19
C ALA A 53 11.64 20.81 -35.74
N ILE A 54 12.78 20.58 -36.39
CA ILE A 54 13.69 19.48 -36.06
C ILE A 54 14.27 19.64 -34.64
N GLU A 55 14.70 20.85 -34.27
CA GLU A 55 15.30 21.07 -32.94
C GLU A 55 14.25 21.08 -31.82
N VAL A 56 13.09 21.70 -32.07
CA VAL A 56 12.06 21.93 -31.07
C VAL A 56 11.19 20.69 -30.87
N GLY A 57 10.82 19.99 -31.94
CA GLY A 57 10.05 18.74 -31.87
C GLY A 57 10.78 17.68 -31.04
N ALA A 58 12.07 17.46 -31.29
CA ALA A 58 12.85 16.50 -30.51
C ALA A 58 12.93 16.84 -29.01
N LYS A 59 12.99 18.14 -28.65
CA LYS A 59 12.96 18.56 -27.24
C LYS A 59 11.58 18.39 -26.64
N PHE A 60 10.54 18.71 -27.38
CA PHE A 60 9.15 18.55 -26.99
C PHE A 60 8.84 17.08 -26.71
N ASP A 61 9.15 16.17 -27.64
CA ASP A 61 8.97 14.73 -27.48
C ASP A 61 9.70 14.19 -26.25
N LYS A 62 10.94 14.61 -26.06
CA LYS A 62 11.73 14.23 -24.88
C LYS A 62 11.09 14.73 -23.58
N SER A 63 10.53 15.94 -23.57
CA SER A 63 9.83 16.50 -22.42
C SER A 63 8.52 15.75 -22.14
N VAL A 64 7.73 15.48 -23.18
CA VAL A 64 6.47 14.73 -23.06
C VAL A 64 6.74 13.32 -22.53
N LEU A 65 7.72 12.62 -23.10
CA LEU A 65 8.13 11.29 -22.65
C LEU A 65 8.60 11.34 -21.19
N GLY A 66 9.46 12.29 -20.83
CA GLY A 66 9.99 12.42 -19.48
C GLY A 66 8.92 12.70 -18.42
N VAL A 67 7.93 13.55 -18.73
CA VAL A 67 6.80 13.82 -17.83
C VAL A 67 5.91 12.59 -17.68
N THR A 68 5.60 11.92 -18.78
CA THR A 68 4.76 10.71 -18.80
C THR A 68 5.41 9.58 -18.00
N GLU A 69 6.68 9.25 -18.29
CA GLU A 69 7.43 8.21 -17.56
C GLU A 69 7.55 8.53 -16.07
N THR A 70 7.78 9.81 -15.72
CA THR A 70 7.87 10.23 -14.31
C THR A 70 6.54 10.04 -13.60
N GLY A 71 5.44 10.44 -14.23
CA GLY A 71 4.10 10.30 -13.65
C GLY A 71 3.70 8.83 -13.46
N GLU A 72 3.98 7.98 -14.45
CA GLU A 72 3.77 6.53 -14.34
C GLU A 72 4.64 5.90 -13.24
N ALA A 73 5.90 6.32 -13.12
CA ALA A 73 6.81 5.84 -12.08
C ALA A 73 6.30 6.23 -10.67
N ILE A 74 5.77 7.44 -10.50
CA ILE A 74 5.17 7.88 -9.23
C ILE A 74 3.96 7.01 -8.90
N ALA A 75 3.03 6.83 -9.84
CA ALA A 75 1.85 6.01 -9.63
C ALA A 75 2.20 4.57 -9.22
N LYS A 76 3.16 3.96 -9.92
CA LYS A 76 3.64 2.61 -9.62
C LYS A 76 4.35 2.50 -8.27
N ALA A 77 5.12 3.52 -7.88
CA ALA A 77 5.76 3.56 -6.57
C ALA A 77 4.72 3.62 -5.46
N VAL A 78 3.68 4.44 -5.63
CA VAL A 78 2.56 4.54 -4.67
C VAL A 78 1.84 3.19 -4.55
N GLU A 79 1.48 2.56 -5.67
CA GLU A 79 0.87 1.23 -5.70
C GLU A 79 1.74 0.17 -4.98
N SER A 80 3.05 0.19 -5.23
CA SER A 80 3.99 -0.75 -4.61
C SER A 80 4.07 -0.57 -3.08
N ILE A 81 4.03 0.68 -2.60
CA ILE A 81 4.01 0.99 -1.17
C ILE A 81 2.71 0.49 -0.53
N VAL A 82 1.56 0.74 -1.17
CA VAL A 82 0.27 0.24 -0.68
C VAL A 82 0.25 -1.27 -0.58
N ASN A 83 0.65 -1.96 -1.65
CA ASN A 83 0.71 -3.42 -1.69
C ASN A 83 1.65 -3.99 -0.61
N GLY A 84 2.81 -3.35 -0.40
CA GLY A 84 3.72 -3.72 0.68
C GLY A 84 3.10 -3.57 2.07
N ARG A 85 2.40 -2.46 2.33
CA ARG A 85 1.72 -2.24 3.61
C ARG A 85 0.53 -3.17 3.84
N LEU A 86 -0.22 -3.50 2.79
CA LEU A 86 -1.30 -4.50 2.86
C LEU A 86 -0.76 -5.89 3.21
N LEU A 87 0.39 -6.26 2.63
CA LEU A 87 1.04 -7.53 2.95
C LEU A 87 1.45 -7.56 4.43
N GLU A 88 2.14 -6.52 4.91
CA GLU A 88 2.54 -6.38 6.32
C GLU A 88 1.33 -6.43 7.27
N LEU A 89 0.22 -5.77 6.92
CA LEU A 89 -1.01 -5.82 7.70
C LEU A 89 -1.60 -7.23 7.79
N ASN A 90 -1.66 -7.94 6.67
CA ASN A 90 -2.18 -9.31 6.64
C ASN A 90 -1.31 -10.25 7.48
N GLU A 91 0.01 -10.07 7.45
CA GLU A 91 0.94 -10.82 8.29
C GLU A 91 0.73 -10.51 9.78
N ILE A 92 0.56 -9.23 10.16
CA ILE A 92 0.28 -8.83 11.54
C ILE A 92 -1.05 -9.41 12.03
N SER A 93 -2.11 -9.31 11.22
CA SER A 93 -3.43 -9.86 11.57
C SER A 93 -3.39 -11.38 11.72
N GLY A 94 -2.69 -12.08 10.82
CA GLY A 94 -2.48 -13.53 10.93
C GLY A 94 -1.68 -13.93 12.17
N ALA A 95 -0.62 -13.18 12.49
CA ALA A 95 0.18 -13.42 13.70
C ALA A 95 -0.63 -13.17 14.99
N GLN A 96 -1.49 -12.14 15.01
CA GLN A 96 -2.40 -11.88 16.13
C GLN A 96 -3.44 -12.99 16.28
N GLY A 97 -4.02 -13.48 15.19
CA GLY A 97 -4.95 -14.62 15.20
C GLY A 97 -4.30 -15.88 15.77
N PHE A 98 -3.10 -16.22 15.29
CA PHE A 98 -2.35 -17.37 15.80
C PHE A 98 -1.98 -17.22 17.28
N ALA A 99 -1.57 -16.02 17.71
CA ALA A 99 -1.28 -15.75 19.12
C ALA A 99 -2.53 -15.92 19.99
N GLN A 100 -3.68 -15.42 19.54
CA GLN A 100 -4.95 -15.56 20.26
C GLN A 100 -5.40 -17.02 20.33
N GLU A 101 -5.32 -17.78 19.23
CA GLU A 101 -5.65 -19.21 19.21
C GLU A 101 -4.78 -20.02 20.19
N ASN A 102 -3.49 -19.71 20.28
CA ASN A 102 -2.60 -20.36 21.24
C ASN A 102 -2.92 -19.98 22.69
N ILE A 103 -3.30 -18.73 22.94
CA ILE A 103 -3.74 -18.27 24.26
C ILE A 103 -5.04 -18.99 24.64
N ASP A 104 -6.03 -19.03 23.75
CA ASP A 104 -7.30 -19.71 23.98
C ASP A 104 -7.11 -21.22 24.19
N ALA A 105 -6.24 -21.85 23.40
CA ALA A 105 -5.87 -23.26 23.58
C ALA A 105 -5.16 -23.51 24.92
N ALA A 106 -4.29 -22.59 25.36
CA ALA A 106 -3.65 -22.68 26.66
C ALA A 106 -4.66 -22.51 27.80
N PHE A 107 -5.60 -21.56 27.69
CA PHE A 107 -6.69 -21.40 28.66
C PHE A 107 -7.57 -22.66 28.74
N ALA A 108 -7.98 -23.22 27.60
CA ALA A 108 -8.76 -24.46 27.55
C ALA A 108 -8.01 -25.65 28.17
N ALA A 109 -6.70 -25.77 27.92
CA ALA A 109 -5.86 -26.79 28.54
C ALA A 109 -5.73 -26.61 30.06
N THR A 110 -5.75 -25.36 30.54
CA THR A 110 -5.64 -25.04 31.97
C THR A 110 -6.97 -25.28 32.71
N GLU A 111 -8.12 -24.99 32.08
CA GLU A 111 -9.45 -25.33 32.60
C GLU A 111 -9.66 -26.85 32.71
N GLY A 112 -9.14 -27.64 31.77
CA GLY A 112 -9.19 -29.11 31.82
C GLY A 112 -8.39 -29.72 32.97
N ILE A 113 -7.33 -29.06 33.44
CA ILE A 113 -6.49 -29.54 34.55
C ILE A 113 -7.16 -29.27 35.93
N GLY A 114 -8.12 -28.34 36.00
CA GLY A 114 -8.84 -27.99 37.22
C GLY A 114 -10.15 -28.77 37.47
N ALA A 115 -10.70 -29.44 36.45
CA ALA A 115 -12.01 -30.09 36.54
C ALA A 115 -11.99 -31.49 37.23
N ASP A 116 -10.82 -32.13 37.32
CA ASP A 116 -10.69 -33.51 37.82
C ASP A 116 -9.97 -33.61 39.19
N GLY A 117 -9.63 -32.48 39.80
CA GLY A 117 -8.82 -32.43 41.04
C GLY A 117 -9.61 -32.48 42.36
N GLY A 118 -10.89 -32.86 42.32
CA GLY A 118 -11.78 -32.87 43.48
C GLY A 118 -12.03 -34.26 44.07
N GLY A 119 -11.17 -34.69 45.01
CA GLY A 119 -11.60 -35.56 46.11
C GLY A 119 -10.81 -36.85 46.35
N GLY A 120 -10.35 -37.02 47.59
CA GLY A 120 -10.15 -38.35 48.19
C GLY A 120 -8.91 -38.53 49.03
N GLY A 121 -8.92 -38.04 50.27
CA GLY A 121 -7.95 -38.45 51.28
C GLY A 121 -8.21 -39.86 51.84
N LYS A 122 -7.21 -40.36 52.59
CA LYS A 122 -7.11 -41.66 53.31
C LYS A 122 -6.82 -42.84 52.36
N HIS A 123 -5.67 -43.50 52.40
CA HIS A 123 -4.94 -44.08 53.53
C HIS A 123 -3.44 -44.20 53.21
#